data_AF-A0A349FG85-F1
#
_entry.id   AF-A0A349FG85-F1
#
_cell.length_a   1.000
_cell.length_b   1.000
_cell.length_c   1.000
_cell.angle_alpha   90.00
_cell.angle_beta   90.00
_cell.angle_gamma   90.00
#
_symmetry.space_group_name_H-M   'P 1'
#
loop_
_entity.id
_entity.type
_entity.pdbx_description
1 polymer ?
#
loop_
_entity_poly.entity_id
_entity_poly.type
_entity_poly.pdbx_seq_one_letter_code
_entity_poly.pdbx_strand_id
1 'polypeptide(L)'
;WGQSWETIEGPYQGSLFGIVAGQQPRHLLVFGLRGHIFRSTDFAESWDEVKVQTDSGQLEYGLANGSLLDNGDVLIVGHSGTVLRSTDAGLSFSVSNRADRASLTGVIAGAQGGLILVGQNGIHLTDANGNDLHAK
;
A
#
# COMPACT_ATOMS: atom_id res chain seq x y z
N TRP A 1 -1.77 25.57 1.65
CA TRP A 1 -0.83 24.55 1.13
C TRP A 1 -0.85 24.57 -0.39
N GLY A 2 0.19 24.08 -1.06
CA GLY A 2 0.21 23.96 -2.54
C GLY A 2 0.41 25.26 -3.33
N GLN A 3 1.09 26.28 -2.78
CA GLN A 3 1.41 27.52 -3.50
C GLN A 3 2.60 27.36 -4.48
N SER A 4 3.53 26.47 -4.15
CA SER A 4 4.71 26.16 -4.96
C SER A 4 4.92 24.65 -5.02
N TRP A 5 5.56 24.20 -6.08
CA TRP A 5 5.93 22.81 -6.32
C TRP A 5 7.36 22.75 -6.83
N GLU A 6 8.11 21.76 -6.38
CA GLU A 6 9.44 21.45 -6.89
C GLU A 6 9.46 20.02 -7.40
N THR A 7 10.21 19.78 -8.49
CA THR A 7 10.44 18.45 -9.00
C THR A 7 11.61 17.83 -8.24
N ILE A 8 11.38 16.65 -7.68
CA ILE A 8 12.43 15.80 -7.10
C ILE A 8 12.76 14.65 -8.06
N GLU A 9 14.01 14.20 -8.05
CA GLU A 9 14.38 12.97 -8.76
C GLU A 9 13.79 11.76 -8.03
N GLY A 10 13.03 10.94 -8.77
CA GLY A 10 12.34 9.78 -8.22
C GLY A 10 13.25 8.56 -8.07
N PRO A 11 12.86 7.56 -7.26
CA PRO A 11 13.69 6.40 -6.96
C PRO A 11 13.87 5.43 -8.13
N TYR A 12 13.04 5.53 -9.18
CA TYR A 12 13.15 4.66 -10.35
C TYR A 12 12.47 5.28 -11.58
N GLN A 13 12.82 4.72 -12.75
CA GLN A 13 12.30 5.12 -14.06
C GLN A 13 11.04 4.31 -14.43
N GLY A 14 9.94 4.54 -13.70
CA GLY A 14 8.63 3.96 -14.02
C GLY A 14 7.49 4.63 -13.25
N SER A 15 6.28 4.04 -13.33
CA SER A 15 5.07 4.73 -12.85
C SER A 15 4.75 4.46 -11.38
N LEU A 16 4.89 5.49 -10.55
CA LEU A 16 4.33 5.54 -9.20
C LEU A 16 2.83 5.84 -9.25
N PHE A 17 2.05 5.15 -8.42
CA PHE A 17 0.59 5.28 -8.36
C PHE A 17 0.08 5.76 -7.00
N GLY A 18 0.88 5.64 -5.94
CA GLY A 18 0.48 6.12 -4.62
C GLY A 18 1.64 6.48 -3.70
N ILE A 19 1.30 7.20 -2.63
CA ILE A 19 2.17 7.57 -1.53
C ILE A 19 1.43 7.39 -0.20
N VAL A 20 2.13 6.92 0.82
CA VAL A 20 1.67 6.90 2.22
C VAL A 20 2.70 7.58 3.09
N ALA A 21 2.27 8.59 3.86
CA ALA A 21 3.08 9.13 4.94
C ALA A 21 3.07 8.16 6.12
N GLY A 22 4.24 7.86 6.67
CA GLY A 22 4.37 7.03 7.87
C GLY A 22 3.97 7.79 9.14
N GLN A 23 3.87 7.07 10.27
CA GLN A 23 3.62 7.69 11.58
C GLN A 23 4.74 8.65 12.00
N GLN A 24 5.99 8.35 11.65
CA GLN A 24 7.12 9.19 11.97
C GLN A 24 7.23 10.35 10.99
N PRO A 25 7.55 11.58 11.45
CA PRO A 25 7.81 12.70 10.56
C PRO A 25 8.83 12.32 9.49
N ARG A 26 8.66 12.83 8.27
CA ARG A 26 9.57 12.63 7.13
C ARG A 26 9.59 11.20 6.56
N HIS A 27 8.88 10.24 7.16
CA HIS A 27 8.79 8.89 6.60
C HIS A 27 7.75 8.83 5.49
N LEU A 28 8.16 8.35 4.32
CA LEU A 28 7.32 8.21 3.14
C LEU A 28 7.49 6.83 2.52
N LEU A 29 6.40 6.28 2.02
CA LEU A 29 6.39 5.11 1.14
C LEU A 29 5.75 5.52 -0.17
N VAL A 30 6.43 5.29 -1.29
CA VAL A 30 5.87 5.43 -2.64
C VAL A 30 5.83 4.07 -3.30
N PHE A 31 4.80 3.81 -4.09
CA PHE A 31 4.60 2.50 -4.71
C PHE A 31 3.86 2.61 -6.03
N GLY A 32 3.97 1.58 -6.87
CA GLY A 32 3.25 1.58 -8.13
C GLY A 32 3.44 0.34 -8.98
N LEU A 33 3.85 0.56 -10.23
CA LEU A 33 3.93 -0.44 -11.28
C LEU A 33 4.74 -1.67 -10.84
N ARG A 34 4.25 -2.88 -11.15
CA ARG A 34 4.91 -4.17 -10.92
C ARG A 34 5.41 -4.39 -9.47
N GLY A 35 4.67 -3.90 -8.48
CA GLY A 35 4.96 -4.20 -7.09
C GLY A 35 6.13 -3.41 -6.51
N HIS A 36 6.65 -2.40 -7.21
CA HIS A 36 7.71 -1.56 -6.68
C HIS A 36 7.21 -0.73 -5.50
N ILE A 37 8.00 -0.73 -4.43
CA ILE A 37 7.81 0.06 -3.21
C ILE A 37 9.16 0.67 -2.85
N PHE A 38 9.17 1.96 -2.55
CA PHE A 38 10.35 2.67 -2.08
C PHE A 38 10.02 3.41 -0.80
N ARG A 39 10.95 3.39 0.13
CA ARG A 39 10.84 3.99 1.45
C ARG A 39 11.86 5.10 1.61
N SER A 40 11.42 6.23 2.15
CA SER A 40 12.29 7.33 2.57
C SER A 40 12.06 7.60 4.06
N THR A 41 13.11 7.97 4.78
CA THR A 41 13.06 8.45 6.18
C THR A 41 13.54 9.88 6.33
N ASP A 42 13.86 10.53 5.22
CA ASP A 42 14.45 11.86 5.14
C ASP A 42 13.62 12.80 4.25
N PHE A 43 12.33 12.51 4.07
CA PHE A 43 11.38 13.32 3.30
C PHE A 43 11.74 13.40 1.81
N ALA A 44 11.97 12.23 1.21
CA ALA A 44 12.28 12.02 -0.20
C ALA A 44 13.66 12.57 -0.65
N GLU A 45 14.57 12.85 0.27
CA GLU A 45 15.97 13.16 -0.06
C GLU A 45 16.70 11.89 -0.55
N SER A 46 16.39 10.74 0.03
CA SER A 46 16.86 9.43 -0.42
C SER A 46 15.78 8.35 -0.31
N TRP A 47 16.00 7.25 -1.03
CA TRP A 47 15.04 6.16 -1.14
C TRP A 47 15.72 4.79 -1.09
N ASP A 48 15.14 3.88 -0.30
CA ASP A 48 15.47 2.47 -0.26
C ASP A 48 14.36 1.65 -0.94
N GLU A 49 14.73 0.74 -1.85
CA GLU A 49 13.75 -0.20 -2.42
C GLU A 49 13.36 -1.27 -1.38
N VAL A 50 12.06 -1.46 -1.19
CA VAL A 50 11.50 -2.49 -0.32
C VAL A 50 11.00 -3.64 -1.20
N LYS A 51 11.77 -4.73 -1.25
CA LYS A 51 11.42 -5.90 -2.07
C LYS A 51 10.40 -6.78 -1.35
N VAL A 52 9.26 -7.00 -1.99
CA VAL A 52 8.20 -7.88 -1.49
C VAL A 52 8.31 -9.26 -2.14
N GLN A 53 8.46 -10.30 -1.32
CA GLN A 53 8.53 -11.69 -1.77
C GLN A 53 7.18 -12.39 -1.58
N THR A 54 6.87 -13.28 -2.51
CA THR A 54 5.70 -14.17 -2.54
C THR A 54 6.19 -15.60 -2.74
N ASP A 55 5.29 -16.58 -2.63
CA ASP A 55 5.62 -17.98 -2.93
C ASP A 55 6.11 -18.20 -4.37
N SER A 56 5.71 -17.32 -5.30
CA SER A 56 6.14 -17.34 -6.71
C SER A 56 7.38 -16.47 -6.99
N GLY A 57 8.03 -15.90 -5.97
CA GLY A 57 9.14 -14.97 -6.11
C GLY A 57 8.71 -13.52 -5.87
N GLN A 58 9.38 -12.55 -6.51
CA GLN A 58 9.09 -11.14 -6.30
C GLN A 58 7.65 -10.78 -6.74
N LEU A 59 6.99 -9.94 -5.96
CA LEU A 59 5.67 -9.42 -6.29
C LEU A 59 5.71 -8.64 -7.62
N GLU A 60 4.84 -8.98 -8.57
CA GLU A 60 4.76 -8.30 -9.88
C GLU A 60 3.40 -7.61 -10.14
N TYR A 61 2.50 -7.60 -9.16
CA TYR A 61 1.20 -6.93 -9.30
C TYR A 61 1.32 -5.41 -9.14
N GLY A 62 0.61 -4.64 -9.96
CA GLY A 62 0.53 -3.19 -9.81
C GLY A 62 -0.17 -2.80 -8.51
N LEU A 63 0.41 -1.86 -7.78
CA LEU A 63 -0.11 -1.32 -6.52
C LEU A 63 -0.85 -0.01 -6.81
N ALA A 64 -2.04 0.19 -6.24
CA ALA A 64 -2.96 1.25 -6.63
C ALA A 64 -3.16 2.32 -5.54
N ASN A 65 -3.23 1.91 -4.27
CA ASN A 65 -3.52 2.83 -3.17
C ASN A 65 -2.98 2.27 -1.85
N GLY A 66 -2.89 3.12 -0.82
CA GLY A 66 -2.46 2.70 0.49
C GLY A 66 -3.01 3.60 1.60
N SER A 67 -3.01 3.08 2.81
CA SER A 67 -3.49 3.77 4.01
C SER A 67 -2.56 3.48 5.18
N LEU A 68 -2.36 4.48 6.04
CA LEU A 68 -1.81 4.29 7.38
C LEU A 68 -2.98 4.06 8.34
N LEU A 69 -2.90 3.02 9.17
CA LEU A 69 -3.89 2.79 10.23
C LEU A 69 -3.45 3.46 11.54
N ASP A 70 -4.39 3.66 12.45
CA ASP A 70 -4.15 4.29 13.76
C ASP A 70 -3.09 3.56 14.60
N ASN A 71 -2.98 2.24 14.44
CA ASN A 71 -1.98 1.41 15.11
C ASN A 71 -0.58 1.49 14.48
N GLY A 72 -0.42 2.21 13.36
CA GLY A 72 0.83 2.39 12.65
C GLY A 72 1.09 1.41 11.51
N ASP A 73 0.17 0.46 11.28
CA ASP A 73 0.28 -0.45 10.16
C ASP A 73 0.11 0.30 8.84
N VAL A 74 0.94 -0.07 7.86
CA VAL A 74 0.83 0.44 6.49
C VAL A 74 0.17 -0.61 5.62
N LEU A 75 -0.91 -0.22 4.95
CA LEU A 75 -1.66 -1.05 4.04
C LEU A 75 -1.46 -0.53 2.62
N ILE A 76 -1.19 -1.43 1.68
CA ILE A 76 -1.12 -1.11 0.26
C ILE A 76 -1.93 -2.15 -0.51
N VAL A 77 -2.78 -1.71 -1.42
CA VAL A 77 -3.66 -2.59 -2.20
C VAL A 77 -3.45 -2.39 -3.69
N GLY A 78 -3.86 -3.37 -4.50
CA GLY A 78 -3.77 -3.23 -5.95
C GLY A 78 -4.39 -4.38 -6.74
N HIS A 79 -3.80 -4.64 -7.90
CA HIS A 79 -4.27 -5.64 -8.84
C HIS A 79 -4.25 -7.06 -8.25
N SER A 80 -5.05 -7.96 -8.86
CA SER A 80 -5.20 -9.35 -8.41
C SER A 80 -5.65 -9.49 -6.94
N GLY A 81 -6.42 -8.53 -6.45
CA GLY A 81 -6.88 -8.50 -5.06
C GLY A 81 -5.76 -8.45 -4.04
N THR A 82 -4.60 -7.91 -4.39
CA THR A 82 -3.43 -7.86 -3.50
C THR A 82 -3.68 -6.89 -2.35
N VAL A 83 -3.42 -7.34 -1.14
CA VAL A 83 -3.40 -6.58 0.11
C VAL A 83 -2.05 -6.83 0.77
N LEU A 84 -1.24 -5.78 0.85
CA LEU A 84 0.04 -5.77 1.54
C LEU A 84 -0.15 -5.12 2.90
N ARG A 85 0.46 -5.70 3.93
CA ARG A 85 0.46 -5.13 5.28
C ARG A 85 1.87 -5.11 5.84
N SER A 86 2.30 -3.94 6.29
CA SER A 86 3.52 -3.76 7.08
C SER A 86 3.14 -3.38 8.50
N THR A 87 3.73 -4.03 9.47
CA THR A 87 3.64 -3.71 10.91
C THR A 87 4.94 -3.11 11.45
N ASP A 88 5.89 -2.81 10.56
CA ASP A 88 7.26 -2.38 10.86
C ASP A 88 7.66 -1.10 10.08
N ALA A 89 6.68 -0.20 9.89
CA ALA A 89 6.87 1.09 9.23
C ALA A 89 7.41 0.99 7.78
N GLY A 90 6.95 -0.02 7.04
CA GLY A 90 7.26 -0.26 5.64
C GLY A 90 8.61 -0.92 5.39
N LEU A 91 9.26 -1.50 6.40
CA LEU A 91 10.52 -2.22 6.20
C LEU A 91 10.29 -3.59 5.56
N SER A 92 9.17 -4.24 5.89
CA SER A 92 8.73 -5.48 5.27
C SER A 92 7.20 -5.54 5.13
N PHE A 93 6.72 -6.40 4.23
CA PHE A 93 5.29 -6.57 3.98
C PHE A 93 4.91 -8.05 3.97
N SER A 94 3.83 -8.39 4.66
CA SER A 94 3.09 -9.62 4.40
C SER A 94 2.17 -9.41 3.20
N VAL A 95 1.97 -10.46 2.42
CA VAL A 95 1.12 -10.45 1.23
C VAL A 95 -0.10 -11.33 1.48
N SER A 96 -1.28 -10.78 1.24
CA SER A 96 -2.52 -11.53 1.14
C SER A 96 -3.19 -11.20 -0.18
N ASN A 97 -3.82 -12.19 -0.81
CA ASN A 97 -4.64 -11.96 -1.99
C ASN A 97 -6.07 -12.37 -1.67
N ARG A 98 -7.02 -11.51 -2.02
CA ARG A 98 -8.44 -11.83 -1.94
C ARG A 98 -8.76 -13.07 -2.78
N ALA A 99 -9.69 -13.88 -2.29
CA ALA A 99 -10.14 -15.10 -2.96
C ALA A 99 -10.75 -14.83 -4.35
N ASP A 100 -11.45 -13.71 -4.50
CA ASP A 100 -12.06 -13.29 -5.78
C ASP A 100 -11.04 -12.72 -6.79
N ARG A 101 -9.81 -12.41 -6.33
CA ARG A 101 -8.73 -11.80 -7.11
C ARG A 101 -9.13 -10.50 -7.81
N ALA A 102 -10.23 -9.88 -7.38
CA ALA A 102 -10.76 -8.65 -7.95
C ALA A 102 -9.79 -7.50 -7.68
N SER A 103 -9.49 -6.69 -8.69
CA SER A 103 -8.53 -5.59 -8.55
C SER A 103 -9.06 -4.52 -7.60
N LEU A 104 -8.22 -4.12 -6.66
CA LEU A 104 -8.50 -3.05 -5.71
C LEU A 104 -7.93 -1.73 -6.23
N THR A 105 -8.68 -0.65 -6.03
CA THR A 105 -8.30 0.71 -6.44
C THR A 105 -8.18 1.67 -5.26
N GLY A 106 -8.69 1.29 -4.08
CA GLY A 106 -8.63 2.13 -2.89
C GLY A 106 -8.75 1.33 -1.60
N VAL A 107 -8.15 1.85 -0.54
CA VAL A 107 -8.26 1.34 0.83
C VAL A 107 -8.32 2.50 1.81
N ILE A 108 -9.19 2.40 2.80
CA ILE A 108 -9.16 3.24 4.00
C ILE A 108 -9.31 2.38 5.25
N ALA A 109 -8.90 2.92 6.40
CA ALA A 109 -9.18 2.33 7.70
C ALA A 109 -10.68 2.16 7.90
N GLY A 110 -11.09 0.96 8.31
CA GLY A 110 -12.43 0.65 8.77
C GLY A 110 -12.52 0.63 10.30
N ALA A 111 -13.67 0.18 10.82
CA ALA A 111 -13.85 0.03 12.26
C ALA A 111 -13.01 -1.13 12.81
N GLN A 112 -12.56 -1.01 14.06
CA GLN A 112 -11.91 -2.08 14.83
C GLN A 112 -10.68 -2.70 14.14
N GLY A 113 -9.91 -1.90 13.40
CA GLY A 113 -8.72 -2.38 12.67
C GLY A 113 -9.02 -3.16 11.39
N GLY A 114 -10.29 -3.19 10.95
CA GLY A 114 -10.66 -3.65 9.61
C GLY A 114 -10.36 -2.61 8.53
N LEU A 115 -10.68 -2.96 7.28
CA LEU A 115 -10.48 -2.10 6.12
C LEU A 115 -11.81 -1.89 5.39
N ILE A 116 -11.92 -0.74 4.73
CA ILE A 116 -12.90 -0.54 3.66
C ILE A 116 -12.12 -0.54 2.35
N LEU A 117 -12.36 -1.56 1.53
CA LEU A 117 -11.73 -1.72 0.22
C LEU A 117 -12.71 -1.32 -0.88
N VAL A 118 -12.21 -0.66 -1.92
CA VAL A 118 -12.97 -0.38 -3.13
C VAL A 118 -12.23 -0.88 -4.36
N GLY A 119 -12.97 -1.37 -5.34
CA GLY A 119 -12.39 -1.89 -6.58
C GLY A 119 -13.42 -2.53 -7.50
N GLN A 120 -12.94 -3.49 -8.28
CA GLN A 120 -13.83 -4.41 -9.00
C GLN A 120 -14.74 -5.11 -7.99
N ASN A 121 -16.02 -5.27 -8.35
CA ASN A 121 -17.09 -5.80 -7.50
C ASN A 121 -17.58 -4.89 -6.36
N GLY A 122 -17.11 -3.64 -6.28
CA GLY A 122 -17.70 -2.60 -5.45
C GLY A 122 -16.94 -2.35 -4.15
N ILE A 123 -17.67 -2.32 -3.03
CA ILE A 123 -17.15 -1.98 -1.70
C ILE A 123 -17.12 -3.25 -0.85
N HIS A 124 -16.01 -3.45 -0.13
CA HIS A 124 -15.81 -4.59 0.77
C HIS A 124 -15.43 -4.09 2.16
N LEU A 125 -16.05 -4.67 3.19
CA LEU A 125 -15.65 -4.51 4.58
C LEU A 125 -14.85 -5.74 4.98
N THR A 126 -13.58 -5.56 5.33
CA THR A 126 -12.66 -6.68 5.51
C THR A 126 -11.91 -6.62 6.83
N ASP A 127 -11.29 -7.73 7.21
CA ASP A 127 -10.17 -7.68 8.16
C ASP A 127 -8.94 -6.97 7.54
N ALA A 128 -7.86 -6.84 8.33
CA ALA A 128 -6.61 -6.21 7.89
C ALA A 128 -5.86 -6.98 6.77
N ASN A 129 -6.27 -8.22 6.47
CA ASN A 129 -5.67 -9.06 5.43
C ASN A 129 -6.54 -9.09 4.16
N GLY A 130 -7.67 -8.38 4.14
CA GLY A 130 -8.57 -8.30 3.00
C GLY A 130 -9.64 -9.39 2.93
N ASN A 131 -9.84 -10.19 3.99
CA ASN A 131 -10.92 -11.16 4.05
C ASN A 131 -12.25 -10.49 4.39
N ASP A 132 -13.29 -10.74 3.59
CA ASP A 132 -14.60 -10.15 3.80
C ASP A 132 -15.17 -10.52 5.17
N LEU A 133 -15.59 -9.51 5.93
CA LEU A 133 -16.33 -9.68 7.17
C LEU A 133 -17.76 -10.06 6.78
N HIS A 134 -18.17 -11.30 7.03
CA HIS A 134 -19.55 -11.69 6.82
C HIS A 134 -20.46 -10.87 7.73
N ALA A 135 -21.48 -10.24 7.14
CA ALA A 135 -22.59 -9.70 7.91
C ALA A 135 -23.24 -10.87 8.67
N LYS A 136 -23.37 -10.71 9.98
CA LYS A 136 -24.08 -11.67 10.84
C LYS A 136 -25.57 -11.59 10.60
#